data_AF-A0A8X6TK33-F1
#
_entry.id   AF-A0A8X6TK33-F1
#
_cell.length_a   1.000
_cell.length_b   1.000
_cell.length_c   1.000
_cell.angle_alpha   90.00
_cell.angle_beta   90.00
_cell.angle_gamma   90.00
#
_symmetry.space_group_name_H-M   'P 1'
#
loop_
_entity.id
_entity.type
_entity.pdbx_description
1 polymer ?
#
loop_
_entity_poly.entity_id
_entity_poly.type
_entity_poly.pdbx_seq_one_letter_code
_entity_poly.pdbx_strand_id
1 'polypeptide(L)'
;MSVISLITSSSINKHFEYLLKNIRIWDIIEALKWVRQNIESFGGDPNRVTLHGVSSGSFIITMLCVSPLTKGLFNQAIIESGSAIVVQNNPSGPNQKLSQDTAKAVGCATDERTIQNDSQRVVDCLRGKL
;
A
#
# COMPACT_ATOMS: atom_id res chain seq x y z
N MET A 1 -3.94 -9.38 -4.76
CA MET A 1 -3.00 -8.24 -4.75
C MET A 1 -3.30 -7.39 -5.97
N SER A 2 -3.80 -6.16 -5.82
CA SER A 2 -4.16 -5.30 -6.97
C SER A 2 -2.93 -4.63 -7.56
N VAL A 3 -2.80 -4.70 -8.89
CA VAL A 3 -1.69 -4.19 -9.72
C VAL A 3 -1.58 -2.66 -9.66
N ILE A 4 -2.66 -1.96 -9.28
CA ILE A 4 -2.72 -0.50 -9.12
C ILE A 4 -1.64 0.01 -8.16
N SER A 5 -1.24 -0.79 -7.17
CA SER A 5 -0.23 -0.40 -6.18
C SER A 5 1.21 -0.41 -6.69
N LEU A 6 1.48 -0.88 -7.92
CA LEU A 6 2.84 -1.15 -8.41
C LEU A 6 3.36 -0.14 -9.43
N ILE A 7 2.56 0.85 -9.83
CA ILE A 7 2.97 1.84 -10.82
C ILE A 7 3.25 3.17 -10.09
N THR A 8 4.50 3.40 -9.72
CA THR A 8 4.92 4.72 -9.21
C THR A 8 5.97 5.31 -10.15
N SER A 9 5.56 6.42 -10.78
CA SER A 9 6.35 7.32 -11.62
C SER A 9 7.52 7.97 -10.85
N SER A 10 8.66 8.13 -11.53
CA SER A 10 9.85 8.87 -11.09
C SER A 10 9.70 10.40 -11.08
N SER A 11 8.54 10.96 -11.46
CA SER A 11 8.34 12.41 -11.65
C SER A 11 7.55 13.09 -10.51
N ILE A 12 7.15 12.34 -9.48
CA ILE A 12 6.36 12.87 -8.37
C ILE A 12 7.32 13.16 -7.20
N ASN A 13 7.25 14.38 -6.66
CA ASN A 13 8.04 14.88 -5.51
C ASN A 13 8.41 13.75 -4.53
N LYS A 14 9.67 13.59 -4.11
CA LYS A 14 10.13 12.45 -3.28
C LYS A 14 9.19 12.16 -2.09
N HIS A 15 8.61 13.19 -1.48
CA HIS A 15 7.62 13.07 -0.41
C HIS A 15 6.31 12.39 -0.86
N PHE A 16 5.80 12.75 -2.03
CA PHE A 16 4.65 12.10 -2.68
C PHE A 16 4.98 10.72 -3.27
N GLU A 17 6.23 10.49 -3.69
CA GLU A 17 6.69 9.19 -4.15
C GLU A 17 6.62 8.12 -3.03
N TYR A 18 6.87 8.52 -1.78
CA TYR A 18 6.64 7.70 -0.59
C TYR A 18 5.14 7.56 -0.24
N LEU A 19 4.32 8.59 -0.49
CA LEU A 19 2.86 8.53 -0.28
C LEU A 19 2.17 7.56 -1.25
N LEU A 20 2.65 7.45 -2.49
CA LEU A 20 2.09 6.52 -3.49
C LEU A 20 2.64 5.10 -3.37
N LYS A 21 3.82 4.92 -2.77
CA LYS A 21 4.29 3.60 -2.33
C LYS A 21 3.46 3.19 -1.12
N ASN A 22 2.64 2.14 -1.30
CA ASN A 22 1.72 1.60 -0.29
C ASN A 22 0.40 2.39 -0.08
N ILE A 23 -0.27 2.86 -1.15
CA ILE A 23 -1.61 3.49 -1.07
C ILE A 23 -2.58 2.69 -0.16
N ARG A 24 -2.56 1.35 -0.24
CA ARG A 24 -3.36 0.48 0.63
C ARG A 24 -3.13 0.67 2.13
N ILE A 25 -1.92 1.04 2.54
CA ILE A 25 -1.57 1.29 3.94
C ILE A 25 -2.13 2.65 4.37
N TRP A 26 -2.09 3.65 3.48
CA TRP A 26 -2.70 4.95 3.74
C TRP A 26 -4.21 4.84 3.93
N ASP A 27 -4.89 4.06 3.09
CA ASP A 27 -6.32 3.80 3.24
C ASP A 27 -6.64 3.22 4.63
N ILE A 28 -5.80 2.30 5.11
CA ILE A 28 -5.96 1.67 6.43
C ILE A 28 -5.64 2.66 7.56
N ILE A 29 -4.64 3.53 7.40
CA ILE A 29 -4.34 4.58 8.38
C ILE A 29 -5.52 5.55 8.50
N GLU A 30 -6.11 5.98 7.39
CA GLU A 30 -7.27 6.87 7.40
C GLU A 30 -8.51 6.16 7.99
N ALA A 31 -8.71 4.88 7.67
CA ALA A 31 -9.76 4.08 8.30
C ALA A 31 -9.56 3.97 9.82
N LEU A 32 -8.32 3.80 10.30
CA LEU A 32 -8.02 3.73 11.73
C LEU A 32 -8.26 5.07 12.44
N LYS A 33 -7.94 6.19 11.80
CA LYS A 33 -8.28 7.53 12.31
C LYS A 33 -9.79 7.69 12.42
N TRP A 34 -10.53 7.26 11.40
CA TRP A 34 -12.00 7.29 11.42
C TRP A 34 -12.55 6.43 12.56
N VAL A 35 -12.07 5.19 12.72
CA VAL A 35 -12.49 4.31 13.82
C VAL A 35 -12.25 4.99 15.16
N ARG A 36 -11.04 5.51 15.39
CA ARG A 36 -10.71 6.18 16.66
C ARG A 36 -11.61 7.39 16.95
N GLN A 37 -12.02 8.14 15.93
CA GLN A 37 -12.89 9.32 16.08
C GLN A 37 -14.36 8.95 16.30
N ASN A 38 -14.81 7.79 15.82
CA ASN A 38 -16.24 7.48 15.72
C ASN A 38 -16.68 6.31 16.60
N ILE A 39 -15.79 5.42 17.03
CA ILE A 39 -16.17 4.15 17.67
C ILE A 39 -16.93 4.32 19.00
N GLU A 40 -16.74 5.44 19.71
CA GLU A 40 -17.53 5.79 20.90
C GLU A 40 -19.03 5.91 20.59
N SER A 41 -19.37 6.46 19.41
CA SER A 41 -20.77 6.59 18.98
C SER A 41 -21.44 5.24 18.70
N PHE A 42 -20.64 4.18 18.53
CA PHE A 42 -21.09 2.80 18.36
C PHE A 42 -20.99 1.99 19.67
N GLY A 43 -20.69 2.64 20.80
CA GLY A 43 -20.54 2.00 22.12
C GLY A 43 -19.22 1.27 22.33
N GLY A 44 -18.22 1.48 21.47
CA GLY A 44 -16.87 0.95 21.67
C GLY A 44 -15.96 1.94 22.40
N ASP A 45 -14.77 1.45 22.80
CA ASP A 45 -13.75 2.25 23.48
C ASP A 45 -12.57 2.52 22.52
N PRO A 46 -12.29 3.78 22.16
CA PRO A 46 -11.20 4.14 21.25
C PRO A 46 -9.81 3.84 21.82
N ASN A 47 -9.70 3.56 23.12
CA ASN A 47 -8.47 3.12 23.79
C ASN A 47 -8.35 1.58 23.87
N ARG A 48 -9.30 0.85 23.29
CA ARG A 48 -9.31 -0.62 23.22
C ARG A 48 -9.62 -1.11 21.82
N VAL A 49 -8.89 -0.59 20.84
CA VAL A 49 -9.00 -1.02 19.44
C VAL A 49 -8.03 -2.17 19.17
N THR A 50 -8.54 -3.28 18.64
CA THR A 50 -7.78 -4.47 18.25
C THR A 50 -7.80 -4.65 16.75
N LEU A 51 -6.63 -4.71 16.13
CA LEU A 51 -6.49 -5.14 14.74
C LEU A 51 -6.41 -6.65 14.65
N HIS A 52 -7.15 -7.26 13.74
CA HIS A 52 -7.05 -8.68 13.42
C HIS A 52 -6.84 -8.85 11.92
N GLY A 53 -5.89 -9.71 11.54
CA GLY A 53 -5.59 -9.97 10.15
C GLY A 53 -5.02 -11.36 9.93
N VAL A 54 -5.23 -11.84 8.70
CA VAL A 54 -4.77 -13.14 8.21
C VAL A 54 -3.95 -12.93 6.93
N SER A 55 -2.87 -13.70 6.72
CA SER A 55 -2.06 -13.67 5.50
C SER A 55 -1.58 -12.24 5.15
N SER A 56 -1.97 -11.69 4.00
CA SER A 56 -1.68 -10.30 3.60
C SER A 56 -2.11 -9.26 4.63
N GLY A 57 -3.21 -9.50 5.37
CA GLY A 57 -3.65 -8.63 6.46
C GLY A 57 -2.66 -8.62 7.62
N SER A 58 -2.10 -9.78 7.96
CA SER A 58 -1.10 -9.94 9.01
C SER A 58 0.21 -9.21 8.69
N PHE A 59 0.65 -9.26 7.42
CA PHE A 59 1.79 -8.48 6.95
C PHE A 59 1.56 -6.98 7.13
N ILE A 60 0.36 -6.50 6.76
CA ILE A 60 0.00 -5.09 6.92
C ILE A 60 -0.03 -4.69 8.40
N ILE A 61 -0.72 -5.45 9.27
CA ILE A 61 -0.78 -5.15 10.71
C ILE A 61 0.61 -5.14 11.33
N THR A 62 1.49 -6.08 10.94
CA THR A 62 2.88 -6.07 11.41
C THR A 62 3.61 -4.78 11.04
N MET A 63 3.41 -4.26 9.81
CA MET A 63 3.98 -2.97 9.40
C MET A 63 3.38 -1.78 10.17
N LEU A 64 2.08 -1.82 10.47
CA LEU A 64 1.42 -0.78 11.27
C LEU A 64 2.01 -0.76 12.69
N CYS A 65 2.18 -1.92 13.34
CA CYS A 65 2.74 -2.03 14.70
C CYS A 65 4.10 -1.34 14.89
N VAL A 66 4.93 -1.27 13.84
CA VAL A 66 6.26 -0.63 13.89
C VAL A 66 6.27 0.78 13.30
N SER A 67 5.18 1.24 12.69
CA SER A 67 5.11 2.54 12.02
C SER A 67 4.77 3.66 13.00
N PRO A 68 5.59 4.73 13.10
CA PRO A 68 5.29 5.87 13.95
C PRO A 68 4.00 6.61 13.53
N LEU A 69 3.58 6.47 12.27
CA LEU A 69 2.38 7.10 11.73
C LEU A 69 1.08 6.53 12.32
N THR A 70 1.13 5.35 12.92
CA THR A 70 -0.05 4.69 13.49
C THR A 70 -0.06 4.70 15.02
N LYS A 71 0.90 5.42 15.64
CA LYS A 71 1.06 5.45 17.08
C LYS A 71 -0.24 5.92 17.77
N GLY A 72 -0.79 5.05 18.60
CA GLY A 72 -2.02 5.29 19.35
C GLY A 72 -3.31 5.12 18.54
N LEU A 73 -3.26 4.73 17.27
CA LEU A 73 -4.48 4.48 16.49
C LEU A 73 -5.14 3.14 16.84
N PHE A 74 -4.39 2.21 17.45
CA PHE A 74 -4.87 0.95 17.98
C PHE A 74 -3.99 0.51 19.16
N ASN A 75 -4.45 -0.49 19.91
CA ASN A 75 -3.83 -0.92 21.16
C ASN A 75 -3.39 -2.38 21.14
N GLN A 76 -4.06 -3.21 20.34
CA GLN A 76 -3.85 -4.65 20.30
C GLN A 76 -3.84 -5.15 18.86
N ALA A 77 -3.14 -6.26 18.63
CA ALA A 77 -3.03 -6.88 17.31
C ALA A 77 -3.07 -8.41 17.42
N ILE A 78 -3.84 -9.05 16.56
CA ILE A 78 -3.88 -10.50 16.33
C ILE A 78 -3.40 -10.74 14.89
N ILE A 79 -2.30 -11.49 14.77
CA ILE A 79 -1.53 -11.64 13.53
C ILE A 79 -1.48 -13.13 13.18
N GLU A 80 -2.22 -13.56 12.15
CA GLU A 80 -2.35 -14.97 11.81
C GLU A 80 -1.71 -15.29 10.44
N SER A 81 -0.82 -16.28 10.40
CA SER A 81 -0.26 -16.81 9.14
C SER A 81 0.37 -15.77 8.20
N GLY A 82 1.04 -14.75 8.77
CA GLY A 82 1.83 -13.76 8.02
C GLY A 82 2.58 -12.79 8.93
N SER A 83 3.79 -12.34 8.55
CA SER A 83 4.58 -11.38 9.32
C SER A 83 5.55 -10.61 8.42
N ALA A 84 5.61 -9.29 8.57
CA ALA A 84 6.51 -8.43 7.79
C ALA A 84 8.00 -8.79 7.96
N ILE A 85 8.37 -9.51 9.03
CA ILE A 85 9.74 -10.00 9.26
C ILE A 85 10.14 -11.05 8.21
N VAL A 86 9.19 -11.86 7.73
CA VAL A 86 9.44 -12.94 6.76
C VAL A 86 9.77 -12.38 5.36
N VAL A 87 9.37 -11.13 5.07
CA VAL A 87 9.56 -10.50 3.75
C VAL A 87 10.97 -9.90 3.58
N GLN A 88 11.76 -9.75 4.64
CA GLN A 88 13.12 -9.18 4.55
C GLN A 88 14.09 -10.02 3.70
N ASN A 89 13.77 -11.29 3.41
CA ASN A 89 14.63 -12.18 2.62
C ASN A 89 14.33 -12.19 1.11
N ASN A 90 13.42 -11.34 0.62
CA ASN A 90 13.19 -11.23 -0.82
C ASN A 90 13.76 -9.91 -1.35
N PRO A 91 14.93 -9.93 -2.04
CA PRO A 91 15.58 -8.73 -2.58
C PRO A 91 14.86 -8.21 -3.83
N SER A 92 13.59 -8.54 -4.03
CA SER A 92 12.79 -7.90 -5.05
C SER A 92 12.54 -6.47 -4.59
N GLY A 93 13.45 -5.59 -5.02
CA GLY A 93 13.20 -4.17 -5.15
C GLY A 93 11.87 -3.91 -5.90
N PRO A 94 11.53 -2.64 -6.14
CA PRO A 94 10.20 -2.28 -6.62
C PRO A 94 9.78 -3.20 -7.78
N ASN A 95 8.54 -3.72 -7.75
CA ASN A 95 7.93 -4.61 -8.76
C ASN A 95 7.87 -3.99 -10.17
N GLN A 96 8.70 -2.99 -10.44
CA GLN A 96 8.92 -2.22 -11.63
C GLN A 96 9.00 -3.07 -12.90
N LYS A 97 9.68 -4.22 -12.87
CA LYS A 97 9.68 -5.14 -14.01
C LYS A 97 8.29 -5.70 -14.27
N LEU A 98 7.64 -6.24 -13.24
CA LEU A 98 6.27 -6.76 -13.34
C LEU A 98 5.27 -5.67 -13.76
N SER A 99 5.41 -4.46 -13.24
CA SER A 99 4.60 -3.30 -13.63
C SER A 99 4.82 -2.95 -15.09
N GLN A 100 6.07 -2.95 -15.56
CA GLN A 100 6.43 -2.68 -16.95
C GLN A 100 5.86 -3.75 -17.88
N ASP A 101 6.01 -5.02 -17.52
CA ASP A 101 5.52 -6.16 -18.30
C ASP A 101 3.98 -6.13 -18.38
N THR A 102 3.32 -5.80 -17.27
CA THR A 102 1.85 -5.61 -17.28
C THR A 102 1.45 -4.45 -18.17
N ALA A 103 2.13 -3.31 -18.07
CA ALA A 103 1.84 -2.14 -18.90
C ALA A 103 2.04 -2.43 -20.40
N LYS A 104 3.05 -3.22 -20.77
CA LYS A 104 3.25 -3.72 -22.14
C LYS A 104 2.12 -4.65 -22.58
N ALA A 105 1.73 -5.60 -21.73
CA ALA A 105 0.69 -6.58 -22.04
C ALA A 105 -0.68 -5.94 -22.36
N VAL A 106 -0.98 -4.79 -21.74
CA VAL A 106 -2.22 -4.04 -22.02
C VAL A 106 -2.04 -2.94 -23.07
N GLY A 107 -0.89 -2.88 -23.73
CA GLY A 107 -0.58 -1.94 -24.82
C GLY A 107 -0.33 -0.49 -24.36
N CYS A 108 -0.04 -0.28 -23.08
CA CYS A 108 0.23 1.05 -22.51
C CYS A 108 1.71 1.41 -22.41
N ALA A 109 2.62 0.44 -22.62
CA ALA A 109 4.07 0.64 -22.61
C ALA A 109 4.76 -0.15 -23.73
N THR A 110 5.96 0.26 -24.10
CA THR A 110 6.86 -0.44 -25.05
C THR A 110 8.28 -0.53 -24.47
N ASP A 111 9.26 -0.99 -25.26
CA ASP A 111 10.67 -0.94 -24.85
C ASP A 111 11.22 0.49 -24.84
N GLU A 112 10.69 1.34 -25.72
CA GLU A 112 11.05 2.76 -25.82
C GLU A 112 10.23 3.63 -24.86
N ARG A 113 8.97 3.25 -24.57
CA ARG A 113 8.09 3.95 -23.62
C ARG A 113 7.89 3.12 -22.35
N THR A 114 8.60 3.49 -21.29
CA THR A 114 8.63 2.79 -20.02
C THR A 114 8.05 3.60 -18.86
N ILE A 115 7.75 2.92 -17.76
CA ILE A 115 7.29 3.54 -16.51
C ILE A 115 8.33 4.52 -15.95
N GLN A 116 9.61 4.40 -16.30
CA GLN A 116 10.67 5.28 -15.81
C GLN A 116 10.84 6.54 -16.66
N ASN A 117 10.69 6.41 -17.99
CA ASN A 117 10.99 7.50 -18.92
C ASN A 117 9.75 8.29 -19.36
N ASP A 118 8.56 7.71 -19.30
CA ASP A 118 7.29 8.37 -19.69
C ASP A 118 6.12 7.87 -18.84
N SER A 119 6.35 7.93 -17.54
CA SER A 119 5.42 7.46 -16.51
C SER A 119 4.00 8.04 -16.61
N GLN A 120 3.86 9.33 -16.93
CA GLN A 120 2.56 10.02 -16.96
C GLN A 120 1.69 9.44 -18.06
N ARG A 121 2.25 9.29 -19.27
CA ARG A 121 1.54 8.73 -20.42
C ARG A 121 1.19 7.26 -20.22
N VAL A 122 2.07 6.49 -19.61
CA VAL A 122 1.81 5.09 -19.25
C VAL A 122 0.66 5.01 -18.25
N VAL A 123 0.66 5.82 -17.19
CA VAL A 123 -0.39 5.84 -16.17
C VAL A 123 -1.73 6.30 -16.75
N ASP A 124 -1.75 7.33 -17.57
CA ASP A 124 -3.00 7.84 -18.16
C ASP A 124 -3.63 6.83 -19.12
N CYS A 125 -2.81 6.12 -19.90
CA CYS A 125 -3.28 4.98 -20.69
C CYS A 125 -3.90 3.90 -19.81
N LEU A 126 -3.23 3.53 -18.71
CA LEU A 126 -3.71 2.49 -17.80
C LEU A 126 -5.03 2.89 -17.12
N ARG A 127 -5.20 4.16 -16.76
CA ARG A 127 -6.46 4.68 -16.21
C ARG A 127 -7.60 4.61 -17.22
N GLY A 128 -7.33 4.80 -18.51
CA GLY A 128 -8.34 4.68 -19.57
C GLY A 128 -8.71 3.25 -19.97
N LYS A 129 -8.06 2.23 -19.37
CA LYS A 129 -8.35 0.80 -19.59
C LYS A 129 -9.23 0.19 -18.48
N LEU A 130 -9.44 0.92 -17.38
CA LEU A 130 -10.32 0.57 -16.26
C LEU A 130 -11.74 1.10 -16.54
#